data_AF-C4RLK0-F1
#
_entry.id   AF-C4RLK0-F1
#
_cell.length_a   1.000
_cell.length_b   1.000
_cell.length_c   1.000
_cell.angle_alpha   90.00
_cell.angle_beta   90.00
_cell.angle_gamma   90.00
#
_symmetry.space_group_name_H-M   'P 1'
#
loop_
_entity.id
_entity.type
_entity.pdbx_description
1 polymer ?
#
loop_
_entity_poly.entity_id
_entity_poly.type
_entity_poly.pdbx_seq_one_letter_code
_entity_poly.pdbx_strand_id
1 'polypeptide(L)'
;DLRGGEPGGHRRRVVFAAGLAARAGRVVPPGGTPGFLAGLPVEALGRPALADLLRRLGLRTLGGFAALPAGDVLARFGFDGALAHRLAAGQDHRPLAVRRPLVDLAVTADHDEPIDRVDAAAFAARALAERLHDRLAAHGLACTRLGIEAVTAHGQELHRVWRHDGLLTAAAIADRVRWQLDGWLSGSAGRPGLPTGPPDGRDHPAAAGARRGARSGR
;
A
#
# COMPACT_ATOMS: atom_id res chain seq x y z
N ASP A 1 -31.00 8.43 -3.90
CA ASP A 1 -29.88 9.38 -3.87
C ASP A 1 -28.58 8.59 -3.87
N LEU A 2 -27.78 8.74 -4.94
CA LEU A 2 -26.66 7.88 -5.32
C LEU A 2 -25.33 8.53 -4.88
N ARG A 3 -24.66 8.00 -3.85
CA ARG A 3 -23.21 8.21 -3.59
C ARG A 3 -22.69 7.03 -2.75
N GLY A 4 -21.60 6.35 -3.05
CA GLY A 4 -20.64 6.45 -4.14
C GLY A 4 -19.94 5.11 -4.28
N GLY A 5 -19.71 4.69 -5.52
CA GLY A 5 -19.02 3.46 -5.85
C GLY A 5 -17.54 3.50 -5.50
N GLU A 6 -17.06 2.36 -5.03
CA GLU A 6 -15.67 1.95 -5.10
C GLU A 6 -15.09 2.17 -6.50
N PRO A 7 -13.80 2.53 -6.61
CA PRO A 7 -12.97 1.78 -7.53
C PRO A 7 -11.60 1.47 -6.92
N GLY A 8 -11.51 0.35 -6.21
CA GLY A 8 -10.25 -0.35 -5.93
C GLY A 8 -9.63 -0.96 -7.20
N GLY A 9 -9.35 -0.11 -8.19
CA GLY A 9 -8.67 -0.49 -9.43
C GLY A 9 -7.22 -0.87 -9.14
N HIS A 10 -6.98 -2.17 -8.96
CA HIS A 10 -5.63 -2.73 -8.95
C HIS A 10 -4.92 -2.31 -10.23
N ARG A 11 -3.97 -1.38 -10.09
CA ARG A 11 -3.17 -0.79 -11.17
C ARG A 11 -2.33 -1.89 -11.82
N ARG A 12 -2.93 -2.64 -12.76
CA ARG A 12 -2.21 -3.59 -13.64
C ARG A 12 -1.07 -2.83 -14.31
N ARG A 13 0.15 -3.25 -13.99
CA ARG A 13 1.38 -2.85 -14.68
C ARG A 13 1.23 -3.36 -16.11
N VAL A 14 1.20 -2.46 -17.09
CA VAL A 14 1.00 -2.85 -18.48
C VAL A 14 2.38 -3.08 -19.08
N VAL A 15 2.61 -4.34 -19.47
CA VAL A 15 3.84 -4.88 -20.05
C VAL A 15 3.39 -5.62 -21.31
N PHE A 16 2.58 -4.98 -22.15
CA PHE A 16 1.83 -5.65 -23.19
C PHE A 16 2.75 -6.26 -24.25
N ALA A 17 3.58 -5.42 -24.85
CA ALA A 17 4.53 -5.85 -25.87
C ALA A 17 5.59 -6.80 -25.32
N ALA A 18 6.14 -6.49 -24.15
CA ALA A 18 7.16 -7.33 -23.52
C ALA A 18 6.59 -8.69 -23.06
N GLY A 19 5.34 -8.74 -22.60
CA GLY A 19 4.66 -10.01 -22.29
C GLY A 19 4.43 -10.88 -23.54
N LEU A 20 4.07 -10.27 -24.68
CA LEU A 20 3.95 -10.98 -25.95
C LEU A 20 5.31 -11.44 -26.49
N ALA A 21 6.35 -10.60 -26.39
CA ALA A 21 7.71 -10.93 -26.81
C ALA A 21 8.29 -12.09 -25.99
N ALA A 22 8.10 -12.07 -24.66
CA ALA A 22 8.54 -13.15 -23.77
C ALA A 22 7.87 -14.49 -24.10
N ARG A 23 6.55 -14.50 -24.36
CA ARG A 23 5.84 -15.73 -24.78
C ARG A 23 6.31 -16.25 -26.13
N ALA A 24 6.76 -15.36 -27.02
CA ALA A 24 7.34 -15.71 -28.31
C ALA A 24 8.84 -16.06 -28.24
N GLY A 25 9.48 -15.98 -27.07
CA GLY A 25 10.92 -16.21 -26.90
C GLY A 25 11.79 -15.19 -27.65
N ARG A 26 11.29 -13.96 -27.86
CA ARG A 26 11.97 -12.93 -28.65
C ARG A 26 12.38 -11.75 -27.79
N VAL A 27 13.58 -11.23 -28.05
CA VAL A 27 14.03 -9.94 -27.53
C VAL A 27 13.76 -8.88 -28.60
N VAL A 28 12.94 -7.89 -28.28
CA VAL A 28 12.63 -6.78 -29.19
C VAL A 28 13.56 -5.62 -28.87
N PRO A 29 14.35 -5.11 -29.83
CA PRO A 29 15.25 -3.99 -29.58
C PRO A 29 14.47 -2.70 -29.28
N PRO A 30 15.09 -1.71 -28.63
CA PRO A 30 14.49 -0.39 -28.46
C PRO A 30 13.98 0.17 -29.80
N GLY A 31 12.74 0.67 -29.83
CA GLY A 31 12.09 1.15 -31.05
C GLY A 31 11.51 0.06 -31.98
N GLY A 32 11.81 -1.22 -31.75
CA GLY A 32 11.29 -2.34 -32.54
C GLY A 32 9.87 -2.79 -32.18
N THR A 33 9.29 -2.23 -31.12
CA THR A 33 7.96 -2.61 -30.59
C THR A 33 6.84 -2.51 -31.64
N PRO A 34 6.67 -1.40 -32.38
CA PRO A 34 5.59 -1.30 -33.35
C PRO A 34 5.71 -2.36 -34.46
N GLY A 35 6.93 -2.62 -34.95
CA GLY A 35 7.17 -3.63 -35.98
C GLY A 35 6.90 -5.05 -35.50
N PHE A 36 7.29 -5.38 -34.27
CA PHE A 36 6.98 -6.67 -33.64
C PHE A 36 5.47 -6.89 -33.48
N LEU A 37 4.75 -5.86 -33.03
CA LEU A 37 3.31 -5.95 -32.79
C LEU A 37 2.51 -5.98 -34.10
N ALA A 38 2.97 -5.29 -35.16
CA ALA A 38 2.21 -5.10 -36.39
C ALA A 38 1.71 -6.41 -37.02
N GLY A 39 2.50 -7.48 -36.95
CA GLY A 39 2.16 -8.80 -37.49
C GLY A 39 1.30 -9.68 -36.58
N LEU A 40 1.02 -9.25 -35.35
CA LEU A 40 0.24 -10.05 -34.40
C LEU A 40 -1.27 -9.91 -34.65
N PRO A 41 -2.06 -10.97 -34.35
CA PRO A 41 -3.50 -10.96 -34.49
C PRO A 41 -4.17 -10.02 -33.47
N VAL A 42 -5.34 -9.45 -33.79
CA VAL A 42 -6.10 -8.56 -32.89
C VAL A 42 -6.53 -9.27 -31.59
N GLU A 43 -6.64 -10.59 -31.62
CA GLU A 43 -6.90 -11.47 -30.49
C GLU A 43 -5.83 -11.32 -29.38
N ALA A 44 -4.60 -10.92 -29.75
CA ALA A 44 -3.52 -10.66 -28.79
C ALA A 44 -3.86 -9.54 -27.80
N LEU A 45 -4.84 -8.67 -28.09
CA LEU A 45 -5.31 -7.62 -27.18
C LEU A 45 -5.98 -8.15 -25.91
N GLY A 46 -6.35 -9.44 -25.86
CA GLY A 46 -7.07 -10.02 -24.72
C GLY A 46 -8.48 -9.45 -24.51
N ARG A 47 -9.07 -8.87 -25.57
CA ARG A 47 -10.39 -8.25 -25.58
C ARG A 47 -11.27 -8.93 -26.63
N PRO A 48 -11.94 -10.05 -26.32
CA PRO A 48 -12.62 -10.87 -27.32
C PRO A 48 -13.70 -10.10 -28.08
N ALA A 49 -14.56 -9.34 -27.39
CA ALA A 49 -15.61 -8.55 -28.04
C ALA A 49 -15.06 -7.50 -29.01
N LEU A 50 -13.97 -6.80 -28.64
CA LEU A 50 -13.33 -5.83 -29.53
C LEU A 50 -12.64 -6.54 -30.72
N ALA A 51 -11.94 -7.65 -30.48
CA ALA A 51 -11.30 -8.43 -31.53
C ALA A 51 -12.32 -8.95 -32.57
N ASP A 52 -13.48 -9.41 -32.11
CA ASP A 52 -14.57 -9.86 -33.00
C ASP A 52 -15.12 -8.71 -33.85
N LEU A 53 -15.30 -7.52 -33.28
CA LEU A 53 -15.73 -6.33 -34.03
C LEU A 53 -14.69 -5.92 -35.06
N LEU A 54 -13.41 -5.84 -34.68
CA LEU A 54 -12.30 -5.50 -35.58
C LEU A 54 -12.21 -6.48 -36.76
N ARG A 55 -12.36 -7.79 -36.48
CA ARG A 55 -12.42 -8.82 -37.50
C ARG A 55 -13.56 -8.60 -38.51
N ARG A 56 -14.77 -8.29 -38.04
CA ARG A 56 -15.93 -8.01 -38.91
C ARG A 56 -15.70 -6.78 -39.79
N LEU A 57 -14.88 -5.83 -39.32
CA LEU A 57 -14.44 -4.65 -40.06
C LEU A 57 -13.25 -4.91 -41.01
N GLY A 58 -12.75 -6.14 -41.09
CA GLY A 58 -11.62 -6.51 -41.94
C GLY A 58 -10.24 -6.32 -41.29
N LEU A 59 -10.18 -5.84 -40.05
CA LEU A 59 -8.94 -5.60 -39.32
C LEU A 59 -8.54 -6.86 -38.56
N ARG A 60 -7.54 -7.58 -39.07
CA ARG A 60 -7.07 -8.86 -38.51
C ARG A 60 -5.78 -8.73 -37.71
N THR A 61 -5.03 -7.66 -37.92
CA THR A 61 -3.72 -7.47 -37.30
C THR A 61 -3.70 -6.23 -36.41
N LEU A 62 -2.84 -6.24 -35.39
CA LEU A 62 -2.59 -5.07 -34.55
C LEU A 62 -2.05 -3.90 -35.38
N GLY A 63 -1.22 -4.17 -36.40
CA GLY A 63 -0.70 -3.14 -37.29
C GLY A 63 -1.80 -2.43 -38.09
N GLY A 64 -2.76 -3.20 -38.62
CA GLY A 64 -3.91 -2.64 -39.31
C GLY A 64 -4.80 -1.80 -38.39
N PHE A 65 -4.99 -2.25 -37.14
CA PHE A 65 -5.73 -1.48 -36.14
C PHE A 65 -4.99 -0.21 -35.71
N ALA A 66 -3.67 -0.29 -35.50
CA ALA A 66 -2.82 0.84 -35.09
C ALA A 66 -2.62 1.90 -36.17
N ALA A 67 -2.89 1.58 -37.44
CA ALA A 67 -2.84 2.52 -38.55
C ALA A 67 -4.07 3.42 -38.64
N LEU A 68 -5.13 3.15 -37.85
CA LEU A 68 -6.33 3.96 -37.85
C LEU A 68 -6.10 5.32 -37.18
N PRO A 69 -6.82 6.38 -37.60
CA PRO A 69 -6.82 7.65 -36.89
C PRO A 69 -7.34 7.47 -35.46
N ALA A 70 -6.56 7.92 -34.47
CA ALA A 70 -6.92 7.77 -33.05
C ALA A 70 -8.27 8.42 -32.69
N GLY A 71 -8.62 9.53 -33.37
CA GLY A 71 -9.92 10.20 -33.20
C GLY A 71 -11.10 9.32 -33.62
N ASP A 72 -11.00 8.65 -34.77
CA ASP A 72 -12.05 7.76 -35.28
C ASP A 72 -12.23 6.54 -34.38
N VAL A 73 -11.12 6.03 -33.85
CA VAL A 73 -11.16 4.90 -32.92
C VAL A 73 -11.84 5.30 -31.60
N LEU A 74 -11.49 6.46 -31.05
CA LEU A 74 -12.12 6.96 -29.84
C LEU A 74 -13.62 7.22 -30.05
N ALA A 75 -14.00 7.79 -31.19
CA ALA A 75 -15.40 8.06 -31.52
C ALA A 75 -16.24 6.77 -31.69
N ARG A 76 -15.66 5.72 -32.30
CA ARG A 76 -16.37 4.46 -32.60
C ARG A 76 -16.36 3.44 -31.47
N PHE A 77 -15.23 3.31 -30.77
CA PHE A 77 -15.00 2.23 -29.80
C PHE A 77 -14.84 2.76 -28.36
N GLY A 78 -14.94 4.08 -28.17
CA GLY A 78 -14.81 4.71 -26.87
C GLY A 78 -13.41 4.57 -26.27
N PHE A 79 -13.34 4.81 -24.97
CA PHE A 79 -12.08 4.86 -24.23
C PHE A 79 -11.32 3.53 -24.22
N ASP A 80 -12.01 2.39 -24.11
CA ASP A 80 -11.35 1.08 -24.10
C ASP A 80 -10.71 0.76 -25.46
N GLY A 81 -11.40 1.09 -26.57
CA GLY A 81 -10.83 0.95 -27.91
C GLY A 81 -9.64 1.87 -28.15
N ALA A 82 -9.69 3.11 -27.67
CA ALA A 82 -8.55 4.03 -27.72
C ALA A 82 -7.35 3.53 -26.90
N LEU A 83 -7.60 2.90 -25.75
CA LEU A 83 -6.55 2.24 -24.98
C LEU A 83 -5.95 1.06 -25.73
N ALA A 84 -6.79 0.19 -26.31
CA ALA A 84 -6.36 -0.94 -27.12
C ALA A 84 -5.52 -0.51 -28.34
N HIS A 85 -5.92 0.59 -28.97
CA HIS A 85 -5.22 1.17 -30.13
C HIS A 85 -3.81 1.63 -29.78
N ARG A 86 -3.63 2.31 -28.65
CA ARG A 86 -2.30 2.69 -28.16
C ARG A 86 -1.43 1.47 -27.86
N LEU A 87 -2.01 0.40 -27.30
CA LEU A 87 -1.28 -0.85 -27.07
C LEU A 87 -0.85 -1.51 -28.38
N ALA A 88 -1.74 -1.54 -29.39
CA ALA A 88 -1.44 -2.06 -30.71
C ALA A 88 -0.34 -1.26 -31.44
N ALA A 89 -0.30 0.06 -31.23
CA ALA A 89 0.73 0.95 -31.75
C ALA A 89 2.09 0.85 -31.00
N GLY A 90 2.19 0.02 -29.96
CA GLY A 90 3.39 -0.10 -29.15
C GLY A 90 3.61 1.09 -28.19
N GLN A 91 2.63 1.96 -28.03
CA GLN A 91 2.63 3.13 -27.15
C GLN A 91 2.23 2.74 -25.72
N ASP A 92 2.88 1.71 -25.17
CA ASP A 92 2.70 1.29 -23.77
C ASP A 92 3.47 2.27 -22.85
N HIS A 93 2.96 3.49 -22.70
CA HIS A 93 3.57 4.54 -21.89
C HIS A 93 3.21 4.44 -20.42
N ARG A 94 3.17 3.22 -19.86
CA ARG A 94 3.26 3.10 -18.40
C ARG A 94 4.70 2.75 -18.06
N PRO A 95 5.55 3.73 -17.67
CA PRO A 95 6.88 3.40 -17.16
C PRO A 95 6.72 2.32 -16.11
N LEU A 96 7.51 1.25 -16.24
CA LEU A 96 7.61 0.23 -15.20
C LEU A 96 7.87 0.99 -13.91
N ALA A 97 6.89 0.97 -13.00
CA ALA A 97 7.12 1.46 -11.66
C ALA A 97 8.13 0.51 -11.05
N VAL A 98 9.42 0.86 -11.17
CA VAL A 98 10.52 0.22 -10.47
C VAL A 98 10.08 0.24 -9.01
N ARG A 99 9.66 -0.92 -8.50
CA ARG A 99 9.35 -1.03 -7.09
C ARG A 99 10.70 -0.85 -6.43
N ARG A 100 10.95 0.33 -5.84
CA ARG A 100 12.03 0.45 -4.87
C ARG A 100 11.78 -0.66 -3.84
N PRO A 101 12.76 -1.53 -3.55
CA PRO A 101 12.65 -2.44 -2.42
C PRO A 101 12.15 -1.63 -1.23
N LEU A 102 11.12 -2.11 -0.54
CA LEU A 102 10.70 -1.45 0.69
C LEU A 102 11.94 -1.43 1.59
N VAL A 103 12.34 -0.23 2.03
CA VAL A 103 13.34 -0.10 3.07
C VAL A 103 12.85 -0.94 4.24
N ASP A 104 13.69 -1.86 4.72
CA ASP A 104 13.35 -2.66 5.89
C ASP A 104 13.42 -1.79 7.14
N LEU A 105 12.25 -1.40 7.62
CA LEU A 105 12.08 -0.55 8.80
C LEU A 105 11.75 -1.38 10.04
N ALA A 106 11.67 -2.72 9.94
CA ALA A 106 11.32 -3.57 11.07
C ALA A 106 12.45 -3.60 12.12
N VAL A 107 12.06 -3.50 13.38
CA VAL A 107 12.98 -3.62 14.53
C VAL A 107 12.48 -4.75 15.42
N THR A 108 13.39 -5.65 15.77
CA THR A 108 13.09 -6.83 16.58
C THR A 108 14.10 -6.94 17.71
N ALA A 109 13.66 -7.52 18.82
CA ALA A 109 14.51 -7.97 19.92
C ALA A 109 14.12 -9.42 20.23
N ASP A 110 15.08 -10.32 20.10
CA ASP A 110 14.95 -11.70 20.54
C ASP A 110 15.45 -11.80 21.98
N HIS A 111 14.72 -12.53 22.80
CA HIS A 111 15.01 -12.71 24.22
C HIS A 111 15.28 -14.19 24.50
N ASP A 112 16.41 -14.49 25.13
CA ASP A 112 16.80 -15.88 25.47
C ASP A 112 15.84 -16.52 26.49
N GLU A 113 15.32 -15.71 27.42
CA GLU A 113 14.28 -16.11 28.38
C GLU A 113 12.95 -15.40 28.06
N PRO A 114 11.80 -16.10 28.10
CA PRO A 114 10.51 -15.48 27.93
C PRO A 114 10.26 -14.34 28.92
N ILE A 115 9.77 -13.22 28.40
CA ILE A 115 9.32 -12.11 29.25
C ILE A 115 7.97 -12.48 29.87
N ASP A 116 7.96 -12.67 31.18
CA ASP A 116 6.80 -13.09 31.97
C ASP A 116 5.93 -11.93 32.49
N ARG A 117 6.40 -10.69 32.33
CA ARG A 117 5.73 -9.46 32.78
C ARG A 117 5.46 -8.48 31.65
N VAL A 118 4.22 -7.99 31.57
CA VAL A 118 3.80 -7.00 30.56
C VAL A 118 4.61 -5.70 30.64
N ASP A 119 4.95 -5.23 31.83
CA ASP A 119 5.77 -4.01 32.00
C ASP A 119 7.18 -4.16 31.43
N ALA A 120 7.79 -5.33 31.59
CA ALA A 120 9.11 -5.62 31.05
C ALA A 120 9.07 -5.68 29.50
N ALA A 121 8.00 -6.24 28.94
CA ALA A 121 7.77 -6.24 27.50
C ALA A 121 7.52 -4.82 26.95
N ALA A 122 6.79 -3.98 27.69
CA ALA A 122 6.59 -2.57 27.34
C ALA A 122 7.91 -1.78 27.40
N PHE A 123 8.79 -2.10 28.35
CA PHE A 123 10.14 -1.52 28.42
C PHE A 123 10.99 -1.92 27.21
N ALA A 124 11.00 -3.20 26.84
CA ALA A 124 11.68 -3.67 25.63
C ALA A 124 11.12 -3.00 24.36
N ALA A 125 9.80 -2.86 24.28
CA ALA A 125 9.13 -2.17 23.18
C ALA A 125 9.50 -0.68 23.08
N ARG A 126 9.79 -0.01 24.20
CA ARG A 126 10.29 1.37 24.17
C ARG A 126 11.66 1.47 23.49
N ALA A 127 12.59 0.58 23.83
CA ALA A 127 13.90 0.55 23.20
C ALA A 127 13.80 0.24 21.69
N LEU A 128 12.90 -0.66 21.30
CA LEU A 128 12.59 -0.92 19.90
C LEU A 128 11.99 0.32 19.21
N ALA A 129 11.06 1.01 19.87
CA ALA A 129 10.45 2.23 19.34
C ALA A 129 11.48 3.35 19.12
N GLU A 130 12.47 3.51 20.00
CA GLU A 130 13.58 4.46 19.82
C GLU A 130 14.40 4.09 18.58
N ARG A 131 14.80 2.82 18.42
CA ARG A 131 15.50 2.32 17.21
C ARG A 131 14.68 2.50 15.93
N LEU A 132 13.36 2.34 16.00
CA LEU A 132 12.46 2.57 14.87
C LEU A 132 12.47 4.04 14.45
N HIS A 133 12.44 4.97 15.42
CA HIS A 133 12.52 6.40 15.12
C HIS A 133 13.83 6.77 14.45
N ASP A 134 14.96 6.25 14.94
CA ASP A 134 16.26 6.49 14.32
C ASP A 134 16.30 6.00 12.87
N ARG A 135 15.75 4.81 12.59
CA ARG A 135 15.65 4.27 11.23
C ARG A 135 14.75 5.09 10.32
N LEU A 136 13.60 5.54 10.83
CA LEU A 136 12.68 6.41 10.08
C LEU A 136 13.34 7.76 9.76
N ALA A 137 14.01 8.36 10.75
CA ALA A 137 14.73 9.62 10.60
C ALA A 137 15.87 9.52 9.58
N ALA A 138 16.66 8.44 9.63
CA ALA A 138 17.74 8.18 8.67
C ALA A 138 17.26 8.12 7.20
N HIS A 139 15.98 7.78 6.99
CA HIS A 139 15.36 7.73 5.66
C HIS A 139 14.44 8.92 5.36
N GLY A 140 14.32 9.90 6.28
CA GLY A 140 13.41 11.04 6.14
C GLY A 140 11.93 10.63 6.04
N LEU A 141 11.54 9.55 6.72
CA LEU A 141 10.19 8.97 6.67
C LEU A 141 9.40 9.28 7.95
N ALA A 142 8.07 9.33 7.81
CA ALA A 142 7.13 9.37 8.93
C ALA A 142 6.29 8.09 8.97
N CYS A 143 6.01 7.58 10.17
CA CYS A 143 5.18 6.40 10.35
C CYS A 143 3.69 6.76 10.34
N THR A 144 2.93 6.21 9.39
CA THR A 144 1.45 6.35 9.31
C THR A 144 0.72 5.11 9.82
N ARG A 145 1.43 3.99 9.92
CA ARG A 145 0.90 2.71 10.36
C ARG A 145 2.00 1.93 11.06
N LEU A 146 1.72 1.50 12.28
CA LEU A 146 2.63 0.71 13.10
C LEU A 146 2.06 -0.69 13.29
N GLY A 147 2.85 -1.70 12.93
CA GLY A 147 2.59 -3.09 13.28
C GLY A 147 3.42 -3.47 14.50
N ILE A 148 2.84 -4.25 15.39
CA ILE A 148 3.56 -4.95 16.45
C ILE A 148 3.32 -6.45 16.31
N GLU A 149 4.36 -7.21 16.60
CA GLU A 149 4.35 -8.66 16.58
C GLU A 149 4.95 -9.14 17.90
N ALA A 150 4.35 -10.17 18.48
CA ALA A 150 4.83 -10.83 19.68
C ALA A 150 4.71 -12.33 19.49
N VAL A 151 5.75 -13.07 19.88
CA VAL A 151 5.77 -14.53 19.86
C VAL A 151 5.74 -15.02 21.30
N THR A 152 4.78 -15.88 21.65
CA THR A 152 4.70 -16.45 22.99
C THR A 152 5.70 -17.60 23.14
N ALA A 153 5.99 -18.02 24.38
CA ALA A 153 6.84 -19.18 24.65
C ALA A 153 6.30 -20.50 24.02
N HIS A 154 5.01 -20.54 23.68
CA HIS A 154 4.37 -21.66 23.00
C HIS A 154 4.41 -21.55 21.46
N GLY A 155 5.18 -20.61 20.92
CA GLY A 155 5.32 -20.38 19.48
C GLY A 155 4.09 -19.74 18.82
N GLN A 156 3.17 -19.17 19.60
CA GLN A 156 2.02 -18.47 19.03
C GLN A 156 2.42 -17.06 18.62
N GLU A 157 2.18 -16.72 17.36
CA GLU A 157 2.41 -15.38 16.83
C GLU A 157 1.16 -14.52 16.98
N LEU A 158 1.32 -13.37 17.62
CA LEU A 158 0.29 -12.38 17.84
C LEU A 158 0.69 -11.12 17.08
N HIS A 159 -0.22 -10.60 16.24
CA HIS A 159 0.03 -9.40 15.45
C HIS A 159 -1.08 -8.39 15.64
N ARG A 160 -0.72 -7.10 15.70
CA ARG A 160 -1.69 -6.00 15.65
C ARG A 160 -1.13 -4.85 14.86
N VAL A 161 -2.01 -4.19 14.11
CA VAL A 161 -1.67 -3.02 13.34
C VAL A 161 -2.55 -1.84 13.75
N TRP A 162 -1.92 -0.68 13.94
CA TRP A 162 -2.59 0.58 14.24
C TRP A 162 -2.31 1.60 13.16
N ARG A 163 -3.32 2.40 12.84
CA ARG A 163 -3.11 3.67 12.15
C ARG A 163 -2.76 4.72 13.18
N HIS A 164 -1.88 5.64 12.81
CA HIS A 164 -1.49 6.72 13.68
C HIS A 164 -1.50 8.03 12.90
N ASP A 165 -2.28 8.98 13.39
CA ASP A 165 -2.43 10.31 12.82
C ASP A 165 -1.89 11.32 13.86
N GLY A 166 -0.58 11.59 13.83
CA GLY A 166 0.05 12.58 14.75
C GLY A 166 1.50 12.26 15.15
N LEU A 167 1.95 12.80 16.30
CA LEU A 167 3.28 12.51 16.86
C LEU A 167 3.32 11.09 17.45
N LEU A 168 4.06 10.20 16.80
CA LEU A 168 4.29 8.84 17.30
C LEU A 168 5.55 8.91 18.18
N THR A 169 5.39 9.01 19.49
CA THR A 169 6.54 9.03 20.41
C THR A 169 6.88 7.62 20.86
N ALA A 170 8.14 7.36 21.25
CA ALA A 170 8.54 6.05 21.74
C ALA A 170 7.75 5.62 22.99
N ALA A 171 7.43 6.59 23.87
CA ALA A 171 6.58 6.36 25.03
C ALA A 171 5.14 5.97 24.62
N ALA A 172 4.54 6.66 23.64
CA ALA A 172 3.20 6.33 23.16
C ALA A 172 3.14 4.93 22.52
N ILE A 173 4.20 4.50 21.83
CA ILE A 173 4.31 3.13 21.31
C ILE A 173 4.37 2.13 22.47
N ALA A 174 5.25 2.36 23.45
CA ALA A 174 5.43 1.47 24.59
C ALA A 174 4.12 1.29 25.40
N ASP A 175 3.40 2.38 25.63
CA ASP A 175 2.11 2.32 26.29
C ASP A 175 1.11 1.49 25.48
N ARG A 176 0.96 1.73 24.18
CA ARG A 176 0.05 0.95 23.32
C ARG A 176 0.42 -0.54 23.29
N VAL A 177 1.71 -0.87 23.29
CA VAL A 177 2.19 -2.26 23.38
C VAL A 177 1.77 -2.88 24.71
N ARG A 178 1.93 -2.17 25.83
CA ARG A 178 1.47 -2.63 27.14
C ARG A 178 -0.02 -2.99 27.10
N TRP A 179 -0.87 -2.07 26.64
CA TRP A 179 -2.31 -2.30 26.52
C TRP A 179 -2.65 -3.48 25.60
N GLN A 180 -1.92 -3.64 24.51
CA GLN A 180 -2.20 -4.70 23.54
C GLN A 180 -1.76 -6.08 24.02
N LEU A 181 -0.63 -6.17 24.70
CA LEU A 181 -0.18 -7.39 25.37
C LEU A 181 -1.15 -7.80 26.48
N ASP A 182 -1.56 -6.85 27.32
CA ASP A 182 -2.57 -7.08 28.37
C ASP A 182 -3.90 -7.55 27.76
N GLY A 183 -4.33 -6.93 26.67
CA GLY A 183 -5.53 -7.34 25.93
C GLY A 183 -5.42 -8.72 25.28
N TRP A 184 -4.25 -9.12 24.79
CA TRP A 184 -4.04 -10.48 24.26
C TRP A 184 -3.99 -11.53 25.36
N LEU A 185 -3.35 -11.24 26.48
CA LEU A 185 -3.27 -12.15 27.62
C LEU A 185 -4.64 -12.31 28.30
N SER A 186 -5.37 -11.20 28.51
CA SER A 186 -6.72 -11.21 29.08
C SER A 186 -7.76 -11.77 28.11
N GLY A 187 -7.61 -11.53 26.80
CA GLY A 187 -8.50 -12.05 25.75
C GLY A 187 -8.31 -13.54 25.47
N SER A 188 -7.13 -14.09 25.74
CA SER A 188 -6.88 -15.54 25.68
C SER A 188 -7.63 -16.32 26.76
N ALA A 189 -8.15 -15.62 27.79
CA ALA A 189 -8.99 -16.19 28.84
C ALA A 189 -10.51 -16.21 28.52
N GLY A 190 -10.98 -15.72 27.36
CA GLY A 190 -12.39 -15.92 26.99
C GLY A 190 -12.97 -15.03 25.88
N ARG A 191 -13.30 -15.69 24.76
CA ARG A 191 -14.26 -15.33 23.68
C ARG A 191 -13.92 -14.18 22.71
N PRO A 192 -14.24 -14.35 21.40
CA PRO A 192 -13.97 -13.36 20.37
C PRO A 192 -15.12 -12.36 20.21
N GLY A 193 -14.77 -11.06 20.15
CA GLY A 193 -15.59 -10.03 19.53
C GLY A 193 -16.06 -8.91 20.46
N LEU A 194 -15.23 -7.89 20.65
CA LEU A 194 -15.71 -6.51 20.82
C LEU A 194 -14.63 -5.51 20.35
N PRO A 195 -14.98 -4.42 19.63
CA PRO A 195 -14.01 -3.38 19.30
C PRO A 195 -13.78 -2.50 20.53
N THR A 196 -12.65 -2.69 21.21
CA THR A 196 -12.12 -1.73 22.18
C THR A 196 -11.25 -0.71 21.44
N GLY A 197 -11.88 0.37 20.97
CA GLY A 197 -11.19 1.60 20.60
C GLY A 197 -10.96 2.46 21.85
N PRO A 198 -9.90 3.29 21.90
CA PRO A 198 -9.68 4.20 23.02
C PRO A 198 -10.77 5.28 23.06
N PRO A 199 -11.15 5.81 24.25
CA PRO A 199 -11.88 7.06 24.30
C PRO A 199 -11.03 8.18 23.69
N ASP A 200 -11.68 8.99 22.86
CA ASP A 200 -11.15 10.20 22.21
C ASP A 200 -10.37 11.04 23.24
N GLY A 201 -9.19 11.51 22.83
CA GLY A 201 -8.22 12.19 23.68
C GLY A 201 -8.65 13.60 24.05
N ARG A 202 -9.62 13.73 24.94
CA ARG A 202 -9.92 14.97 25.66
C ARG A 202 -10.06 14.66 27.14
N ASP A 203 -9.01 14.99 27.89
CA ASP A 203 -9.13 15.72 29.16
C ASP A 203 -7.74 16.14 29.63
N HIS A 204 -7.54 17.46 29.76
CA HIS A 204 -6.41 18.05 30.47
C HIS A 204 -6.92 18.50 31.84
N PRO A 205 -6.31 18.06 32.96
CA PRO A 205 -6.79 18.43 34.28
C PRO A 205 -6.44 19.86 34.66
N ALA A 206 -7.36 20.50 35.37
CA ALA A 206 -7.23 21.80 35.99
C ALA A 206 -6.06 21.85 36.99
N ALA A 207 -5.22 22.89 36.88
CA ALA A 207 -4.26 23.26 37.91
C ALA A 207 -4.80 24.47 38.70
N ALA A 208 -5.19 24.21 39.94
CA ALA A 208 -5.36 25.23 40.98
C ALA A 208 -4.09 25.28 41.85
N GLY A 209 -3.54 26.48 42.11
CA GLY A 209 -2.61 26.65 43.23
C GLY A 209 -1.56 27.77 43.16
N ALA A 210 -1.99 28.97 43.56
CA ALA A 210 -1.30 29.87 44.51
C ALA A 210 -0.14 30.85 44.10
N ARG A 211 -0.53 32.14 44.12
CA ARG A 211 -0.03 33.29 44.92
C ARG A 211 1.39 33.88 44.71
N ARG A 212 1.39 35.17 44.30
CA ARG A 212 2.05 36.40 44.85
C ARG A 212 2.07 37.40 43.69
N GLY A 213 1.60 38.65 43.73
CA GLY A 213 1.60 39.67 44.77
C GLY A 213 2.54 40.80 44.35
N ALA A 214 2.07 41.87 43.69
CA ALA A 214 2.71 43.20 43.66
C ALA A 214 1.85 44.28 42.93
N ARG A 215 1.56 45.35 43.70
CA ARG A 215 1.23 46.76 43.37
C ARG A 215 1.39 47.26 41.91
N SER A 216 0.45 48.10 41.44
CA SER A 216 0.57 49.58 41.37
C SER A 216 -0.55 50.26 40.55
N GLY A 217 -1.06 51.42 41.03
CA GLY A 217 -1.76 52.48 40.28
C GLY A 217 -3.23 52.16 39.92
N ARG A 218 -4.22 53.04 40.11
CA ARG A 218 -4.24 54.50 40.24
C ARG A 218 -5.55 54.91 40.92
#